data_AF-C4Y6F6-F1
#
_entry.id   AF-C4Y6F6-F1
#
_cell.length_a   1.000
_cell.length_b   1.000
_cell.length_c   1.000
_cell.angle_alpha   90.00
_cell.angle_beta   90.00
_cell.angle_gamma   90.00
#
_symmetry.space_group_name_H-M   'P 1'
#
loop_
_entity.id
_entity.type
_entity.pdbx_description
1 polymer ?
#
loop_
_entity_poly.entity_id
_entity_poly.type
_entity_poly.pdbx_seq_one_letter_code
_entity_poly.pdbx_strand_id
1 'polypeptide(L)'
;MKKLRKEPKASKSKDAANRRRKTEREEDAELLDDEKDTPSIVEFTESPAYIHGELRPYQIQGLNWLVSLYENNLSGILADEMGLGKTLQTISFLGYLRYFKNVKGPHIVITPKSTLDNWAREFAKWTPEVRVVVLQGDKDERQHLIQNKLLSCDFDVVVASYEIVIREKSTFKKFAWQYIVIDEAHRIKNEESMLSQIIRLFHSRNRLLITGTPLQNNLHELWALLNFILPDVFGDSDAFDQWFTSEEEETSQGDGGVVAQLHKVLKPFLLRRIKSDVEKSLLPKQEMNVYVKMTDMQRKWYQKILEKDLDAVNGANGKKESKTRLLNIVMQLRKCCNHPYLFEGAEPGPPYTTDEHLVYNSQKMIILDKLLKKFQKEGSRVLIFSQMSRVLDILEDYCMFRSYEYCRIDGQTDHADRIQAIDEYNKPRIFKICVLVNNESWRVWVLT
;
A
#
# COMPACT_ATOMS: atom_id res chain seq x y z
N MET A 1 -25.73 18.74 68.64
CA MET A 1 -27.05 18.65 68.00
C MET A 1 -26.87 19.01 66.53
N LYS A 2 -26.88 18.05 65.59
CA LYS A 2 -28.01 17.66 64.71
C LYS A 2 -28.65 18.82 63.92
N LYS A 3 -28.58 18.71 62.59
CA LYS A 3 -29.59 19.07 61.54
C LYS A 3 -29.83 20.59 61.29
N LEU A 4 -30.18 21.09 60.11
CA LEU A 4 -30.50 20.56 58.77
C LEU A 4 -30.55 21.75 57.76
N ARG A 5 -30.33 21.41 56.48
CA ARG A 5 -30.44 22.23 55.26
C ARG A 5 -31.67 23.16 55.15
N LYS A 6 -31.50 24.30 54.47
CA LYS A 6 -32.51 24.93 53.60
C LYS A 6 -31.89 25.26 52.24
N GLU A 7 -32.53 24.77 51.20
CA GLU A 7 -32.21 24.94 49.77
C GLU A 7 -32.50 26.38 49.27
N PRO A 8 -31.82 26.85 48.21
CA PRO A 8 -32.21 28.06 47.50
C PRO A 8 -33.34 27.78 46.49
N LYS A 9 -34.34 28.67 46.49
CA LYS A 9 -35.50 28.64 45.60
C LYS A 9 -35.08 28.84 44.13
N ALA A 10 -35.62 27.98 43.28
CA ALA A 10 -35.52 28.03 41.81
C ALA A 10 -36.05 29.35 41.23
N SER A 11 -35.24 29.99 40.38
CA SER A 11 -35.69 31.04 39.46
C SER A 11 -36.38 30.39 38.26
N LYS A 12 -37.71 30.38 38.26
CA LYS A 12 -38.50 30.14 37.04
C LYS A 12 -38.36 31.37 36.13
N SER A 13 -37.78 31.20 34.94
CA SER A 13 -37.87 32.24 33.91
C SER A 13 -37.87 31.67 32.49
N LYS A 14 -38.98 31.95 31.78
CA LYS A 14 -39.08 32.27 30.35
C LYS A 14 -39.43 31.23 29.25
N ASP A 15 -39.85 30.00 29.56
CA ASP A 15 -40.31 29.07 28.49
C ASP A 15 -41.83 28.99 28.25
N ALA A 16 -42.60 30.04 28.57
CA ALA A 16 -44.07 29.99 28.43
C ALA A 16 -44.70 31.16 27.66
N ALA A 17 -43.93 31.93 26.89
CA ALA A 17 -44.46 33.08 26.16
C ALA A 17 -43.81 33.27 24.77
N ASN A 18 -44.08 32.35 23.83
CA ASN A 18 -44.33 32.63 22.41
C ASN A 18 -44.49 31.33 21.63
N ARG A 19 -45.70 30.78 21.61
CA ARG A 19 -46.13 29.92 20.49
C ARG A 19 -46.89 30.79 19.50
N ARG A 20 -46.18 31.72 18.87
CA ARG A 20 -46.66 32.39 17.65
C ARG A 20 -46.20 31.53 16.48
N ARG A 21 -47.11 31.21 15.57
CA ARG A 21 -46.77 30.55 14.29
C ARG A 21 -45.80 31.49 13.58
N LYS A 22 -44.56 31.05 13.34
CA LYS A 22 -43.54 31.84 12.66
C LYS A 22 -44.08 32.19 11.27
N THR A 23 -43.79 33.40 10.82
CA THR A 23 -44.13 33.79 9.45
C THR A 23 -43.17 33.12 8.48
N GLU A 24 -43.61 32.85 7.25
CA GLU A 24 -42.77 32.25 6.18
C GLU A 24 -41.42 32.97 6.06
N ARG A 25 -41.42 34.30 6.22
CA ARG A 25 -40.22 35.14 6.17
C ARG A 25 -39.28 34.98 7.39
N GLU A 26 -39.80 34.59 8.54
CA GLU A 26 -38.99 34.30 9.74
C GLU A 26 -38.44 32.87 9.71
N GLU A 27 -39.19 31.91 9.16
CA GLU A 27 -38.70 30.55 8.90
C GLU A 27 -37.63 30.55 7.82
N ASP A 28 -37.84 31.29 6.72
CA ASP A 28 -36.83 31.47 5.67
C ASP A 28 -35.59 32.18 6.20
N ALA A 29 -35.74 33.17 7.10
CA ALA A 29 -34.60 33.87 7.68
C ALA A 29 -33.78 32.98 8.63
N GLU A 30 -34.42 32.11 9.41
CA GLU A 30 -33.72 31.10 10.22
C GLU A 30 -33.05 30.04 9.34
N LEU A 31 -33.73 29.54 8.29
CA LEU A 31 -33.13 28.60 7.34
C LEU A 31 -31.93 29.22 6.60
N LEU A 32 -31.99 30.50 6.26
CA LEU A 32 -30.90 31.26 5.65
C LEU A 32 -29.76 31.60 6.63
N ASP A 33 -30.03 31.69 7.93
CA ASP A 33 -28.98 31.83 8.95
C ASP A 33 -28.34 30.47 9.29
N ASP A 34 -29.11 29.37 9.30
CA ASP A 34 -28.58 27.99 9.39
C ASP A 34 -27.71 27.63 8.16
N GLU A 35 -28.03 28.14 6.96
CA GLU A 35 -27.17 28.04 5.77
C GLU A 35 -25.91 28.93 5.82
N LYS A 36 -25.88 29.99 6.64
CA LYS A 36 -24.68 30.82 6.83
C LYS A 36 -23.75 30.27 7.90
N ASP A 37 -24.29 29.56 8.90
CA ASP A 37 -23.52 28.93 9.98
C ASP A 37 -22.99 27.53 9.62
N THR A 38 -23.32 27.00 8.43
CA THR A 38 -22.58 25.86 7.88
C THR A 38 -21.20 26.34 7.43
N PRO A 39 -20.09 25.85 8.03
CA PRO A 39 -18.76 26.24 7.59
C PRO A 39 -18.63 25.86 6.11
N SER A 40 -18.43 26.88 5.26
CA SER A 40 -18.25 26.67 3.82
C SER A 40 -17.10 25.68 3.64
N ILE A 41 -17.42 24.44 3.25
CA ILE A 41 -16.42 23.42 2.99
C ILE A 41 -15.56 23.98 1.85
N VAL A 42 -14.26 24.13 2.10
CA VAL A 42 -13.33 24.61 1.08
C VAL A 42 -13.28 23.53 -0.01
N GLU A 43 -13.87 23.84 -1.16
CA GLU A 43 -13.87 22.96 -2.32
C GLU A 43 -12.92 23.53 -3.38
N PHE A 44 -11.94 22.72 -3.78
CA PHE A 44 -11.03 23.06 -4.86
C PHE A 44 -11.67 22.69 -6.20
N THR A 45 -11.84 23.68 -7.07
CA THR A 45 -12.25 23.46 -8.48
C THR A 45 -11.03 23.25 -9.40
N GLU A 46 -9.88 23.74 -8.97
CA GLU A 46 -8.61 23.74 -9.70
C GLU A 46 -7.45 23.34 -8.77
N SER A 47 -6.28 23.09 -9.37
CA SER A 47 -5.09 22.69 -8.60
C SER A 47 -4.73 23.80 -7.59
N PRO A 48 -4.56 23.48 -6.30
CA PRO A 48 -4.22 24.50 -5.31
C PRO A 48 -2.89 25.18 -5.61
N ALA A 49 -2.83 26.51 -5.46
CA ALA A 49 -1.65 27.32 -5.84
C ALA A 49 -0.36 26.98 -5.08
N TYR A 50 -0.45 26.33 -3.90
CA TYR A 50 0.71 25.91 -3.12
C TYR A 50 1.35 24.60 -3.64
N ILE A 51 0.72 23.93 -4.60
CA ILE A 51 1.29 22.75 -5.26
C ILE A 51 2.10 23.22 -6.45
N HIS A 52 3.38 22.87 -6.47
CA HIS A 52 4.31 23.17 -7.56
C HIS A 52 4.06 22.23 -8.75
N GLY A 53 2.95 22.46 -9.45
CA GLY A 53 2.49 21.77 -10.65
C GLY A 53 0.98 21.54 -10.61
N GLU A 54 0.48 20.66 -11.49
CA GLU A 54 -0.96 20.51 -11.68
C GLU A 54 -1.49 19.14 -11.23
N LEU A 55 -2.51 19.17 -10.38
CA LEU A 55 -3.32 18.00 -10.06
C LEU A 55 -4.24 17.64 -11.23
N ARG A 56 -4.38 16.34 -11.50
CA ARG A 56 -5.40 15.84 -12.43
C ARG A 56 -6.80 16.04 -11.84
N PRO A 57 -7.87 16.16 -12.65
CA PRO A 57 -9.23 16.39 -12.15
C PRO A 57 -9.70 15.38 -11.10
N TYR A 58 -9.40 14.08 -11.29
CA TYR A 58 -9.74 13.07 -10.28
C TYR A 58 -8.91 13.23 -8.99
N GLN A 59 -7.68 13.76 -9.07
CA GLN A 59 -6.86 14.02 -7.88
C GLN A 59 -7.43 15.19 -7.08
N ILE A 60 -7.98 16.21 -7.75
CA ILE A 60 -8.70 17.32 -7.10
C ILE A 60 -9.95 16.78 -6.38
N GLN A 61 -10.73 15.91 -7.01
CA GLN A 61 -11.86 15.25 -6.34
C GLN A 61 -11.41 14.42 -5.12
N GLY A 62 -10.26 13.74 -5.23
CA GLY A 62 -9.67 13.01 -4.11
C GLY A 62 -9.21 13.93 -2.97
N LEU A 63 -8.65 15.09 -3.31
CA LEU A 63 -8.31 16.13 -2.35
C LEU A 63 -9.56 16.67 -1.64
N ASN A 64 -10.61 17.02 -2.37
CA ASN A 64 -11.87 17.51 -1.78
C ASN A 64 -12.51 16.46 -0.87
N TRP A 65 -12.43 15.19 -1.24
CA TRP A 65 -12.87 14.09 -0.37
C TRP A 65 -12.07 14.03 0.94
N LEU A 66 -10.74 14.14 0.88
CA LEU A 66 -9.89 14.19 2.09
C LEU A 66 -10.18 15.44 2.95
N VAL A 67 -10.42 16.59 2.33
CA VAL A 67 -10.82 17.83 3.02
C VAL A 67 -12.15 17.62 3.74
N SER A 68 -13.15 17.05 3.06
CA SER A 68 -14.46 16.76 3.65
C SER A 68 -14.35 15.84 4.88
N LEU A 69 -13.50 14.80 4.83
CA LEU A 69 -13.24 13.96 6.00
C LEU A 69 -12.65 14.76 7.16
N TYR A 70 -11.68 15.63 6.89
CA TYR A 70 -11.06 16.45 7.92
C TYR A 70 -12.04 17.42 8.58
N GLU A 71 -12.87 18.14 7.81
CA GLU A 71 -13.87 19.06 8.37
C GLU A 71 -14.87 18.32 9.28
N ASN A 72 -15.21 17.08 8.93
CA ASN A 72 -16.08 16.22 9.73
C ASN A 72 -15.36 15.49 10.88
N ASN A 73 -14.07 15.77 11.12
CA ASN A 73 -13.22 15.07 12.09
C ASN A 73 -13.20 13.54 11.91
N LEU A 74 -13.30 13.07 10.67
CA LEU A 74 -13.24 11.66 10.31
C LEU A 74 -11.86 11.27 9.78
N SER A 75 -11.51 10.01 9.99
CA SER A 75 -10.35 9.36 9.35
C SER A 75 -10.80 8.68 8.04
N GLY A 76 -9.86 8.31 7.17
CA GLY A 76 -10.21 7.73 5.86
C GLY A 76 -9.24 6.70 5.30
N ILE A 77 -9.69 6.01 4.25
CA ILE A 77 -8.95 5.06 3.43
C ILE A 77 -8.93 5.54 1.98
N LEU A 78 -7.76 5.96 1.51
CA LEU A 78 -7.51 6.22 0.10
C LEU A 78 -7.05 4.92 -0.59
N ALA A 79 -8.00 4.25 -1.22
CA ALA A 79 -7.88 2.91 -1.80
C ALA A 79 -7.86 2.89 -3.35
N ASP A 80 -7.50 4.02 -3.98
CA ASP A 80 -7.33 4.13 -5.44
C ASP A 80 -6.29 3.12 -5.98
N GLU A 81 -6.50 2.66 -7.22
CA GLU A 81 -5.58 1.76 -7.90
C GLU A 81 -4.13 2.31 -7.92
N MET A 82 -3.14 1.41 -7.81
CA MET A 82 -1.72 1.77 -7.85
C MET A 82 -1.39 2.54 -9.14
N GLY A 83 -0.76 3.72 -9.01
CA GLY A 83 -0.40 4.58 -10.14
C GLY A 83 -1.29 5.81 -10.32
N LEU A 84 -2.41 5.95 -9.59
CA LEU A 84 -3.27 7.15 -9.63
C LEU A 84 -2.77 8.33 -8.77
N GLY A 85 -1.50 8.32 -8.34
CA GLY A 85 -0.90 9.43 -7.60
C GLY A 85 -1.46 9.65 -6.20
N LYS A 86 -1.71 8.58 -5.43
CA LYS A 86 -2.16 8.66 -4.03
C LYS A 86 -1.22 9.51 -3.15
N THR A 87 0.09 9.38 -3.35
CA THR A 87 1.12 10.19 -2.68
C THR A 87 0.89 11.69 -2.90
N LEU A 88 0.67 12.11 -4.15
CA LEU A 88 0.41 13.51 -4.49
C LEU A 88 -0.92 14.01 -3.89
N GLN A 89 -1.98 13.19 -3.90
CA GLN A 89 -3.24 13.53 -3.23
C GLN A 89 -3.03 13.76 -1.72
N THR A 90 -2.26 12.91 -1.06
CA THR A 90 -1.94 13.04 0.37
C THR A 90 -1.06 14.26 0.66
N ILE A 91 -0.03 14.52 -0.14
CA ILE A 91 0.83 15.71 0.00
C ILE A 91 -0.01 16.98 -0.17
N SER A 92 -0.90 16.99 -1.16
CA SER A 92 -1.82 18.10 -1.39
C SER A 92 -2.74 18.34 -0.19
N PHE A 93 -3.25 17.27 0.40
CA PHE A 93 -4.06 17.35 1.60
C PHE A 93 -3.27 17.87 2.83
N LEU A 94 -2.04 17.42 3.05
CA LEU A 94 -1.20 17.99 4.12
C LEU A 94 -0.82 19.46 3.85
N GLY A 95 -0.66 19.82 2.57
CA GLY A 95 -0.53 21.21 2.13
C GLY A 95 -1.77 22.04 2.47
N TYR A 96 -2.97 21.53 2.22
CA TYR A 96 -4.22 22.18 2.65
C TYR A 96 -4.22 22.47 4.15
N LEU A 97 -3.86 21.49 4.98
CA LEU A 97 -3.77 21.69 6.43
C LEU A 97 -2.80 22.83 6.78
N ARG A 98 -1.64 22.88 6.12
CA ARG A 98 -0.63 23.93 6.34
C ARG A 98 -1.10 25.31 5.92
N TYR A 99 -1.55 25.46 4.68
CA TYR A 99 -1.76 26.78 4.06
C TYR A 99 -3.16 27.35 4.30
N PHE A 100 -4.19 26.49 4.43
CA PHE A 100 -5.57 26.94 4.65
C PHE A 100 -5.99 26.84 6.11
N LYS A 101 -5.58 25.77 6.82
CA LYS A 101 -5.95 25.55 8.23
C LYS A 101 -4.89 26.00 9.23
N ASN A 102 -3.72 26.47 8.74
CA ASN A 102 -2.58 26.86 9.56
C ASN A 102 -2.11 25.76 10.54
N VAL A 103 -2.29 24.49 10.16
CA VAL A 103 -1.84 23.30 10.89
C VAL A 103 -0.59 22.76 10.20
N LYS A 104 0.59 23.08 10.74
CA LYS A 104 1.88 22.67 10.15
C LYS A 104 2.30 21.25 10.52
N GLY A 105 1.76 20.69 11.60
CA GLY A 105 2.15 19.38 12.12
C GLY A 105 1.97 19.27 13.64
N PRO A 106 2.54 18.24 14.28
CA PRO A 106 3.41 17.22 13.67
C PRO A 106 2.61 16.15 12.90
N HIS A 107 3.07 15.77 11.70
CA HIS A 107 2.52 14.67 10.91
C HIS A 107 3.54 13.54 10.76
N ILE A 108 3.07 12.29 10.70
CA ILE A 108 3.92 11.12 10.42
C ILE A 108 3.38 10.35 9.22
N VAL A 109 4.28 10.00 8.30
CA VAL A 109 4.02 9.12 7.17
C VAL A 109 4.83 7.83 7.37
N ILE A 110 4.13 6.72 7.54
CA ILE A 110 4.70 5.39 7.73
C ILE A 110 4.58 4.64 6.39
N THR A 111 5.71 4.27 5.79
CA THR A 111 5.74 3.69 4.42
C THR A 111 6.75 2.54 4.34
N PRO A 112 6.66 1.62 3.36
CA PRO A 112 7.71 0.63 3.13
C PRO A 112 9.10 1.28 2.98
N LYS A 113 10.16 0.59 3.42
CA LYS A 113 11.55 1.09 3.28
C LYS A 113 11.89 1.50 1.84
N SER A 114 11.36 0.77 0.84
CA SER A 114 11.59 1.04 -0.59
C SER A 114 11.02 2.35 -1.10
N THR A 115 10.06 2.96 -0.39
CA THR A 115 9.32 4.15 -0.85
C THR A 115 9.64 5.39 -0.03
N LEU A 116 10.54 5.32 0.97
CA LEU A 116 10.95 6.45 1.81
C LEU A 116 11.43 7.64 0.98
N ASP A 117 12.42 7.43 0.11
CA ASP A 117 12.97 8.52 -0.72
C ASP A 117 11.98 8.99 -1.78
N ASN A 118 11.06 8.13 -2.21
CA ASN A 118 9.99 8.56 -3.11
C ASN A 118 9.11 9.59 -2.41
N TRP A 119 8.68 9.34 -1.17
CA TRP A 119 7.93 10.31 -0.38
C TRP A 119 8.71 11.62 -0.18
N ALA A 120 10.00 11.53 0.18
CA ALA A 120 10.83 12.72 0.37
C ALA A 120 10.99 13.54 -0.92
N ARG A 121 11.24 12.88 -2.06
CA ARG A 121 11.34 13.51 -3.39
C ARG A 121 10.03 14.17 -3.80
N GLU A 122 8.91 13.50 -3.58
CA GLU A 122 7.58 14.04 -3.91
C GLU A 122 7.25 15.27 -3.03
N PHE A 123 7.53 15.25 -1.73
CA PHE A 123 7.38 16.46 -0.91
C PHE A 123 8.26 17.61 -1.39
N ALA A 124 9.54 17.35 -1.67
CA ALA A 124 10.48 18.36 -2.16
C ALA A 124 10.05 18.93 -3.53
N LYS A 125 9.43 18.10 -4.38
CA LYS A 125 8.94 18.49 -5.69
C LYS A 125 7.67 19.34 -5.61
N TRP A 126 6.67 18.89 -4.85
CA TRP A 126 5.32 19.49 -4.89
C TRP A 126 5.12 20.59 -3.85
N THR A 127 5.77 20.49 -2.68
CA THR A 127 5.62 21.44 -1.57
C THR A 127 6.98 21.68 -0.88
N PRO A 128 7.93 22.37 -1.54
CA PRO A 128 9.31 22.52 -1.06
C PRO A 128 9.46 23.24 0.29
N GLU A 129 8.44 24.02 0.71
CA GLU A 129 8.46 24.71 2.00
C GLU A 129 8.17 23.80 3.20
N VAL A 130 7.69 22.57 2.97
CA VAL A 130 7.38 21.61 4.04
C VAL A 130 8.68 21.00 4.55
N ARG A 131 8.94 21.13 5.87
CA ARG A 131 10.12 20.54 6.50
C ARG A 131 9.90 19.05 6.71
N VAL A 132 10.48 18.24 5.83
CA VAL A 132 10.41 16.78 5.89
C VAL A 132 11.69 16.21 6.52
N VAL A 133 11.51 15.32 7.49
CA VAL A 133 12.61 14.54 8.07
C VAL A 133 12.39 13.06 7.73
N VAL A 134 13.30 12.47 6.96
CA VAL A 134 13.32 11.03 6.72
C VAL A 134 14.13 10.39 7.84
N LEU A 135 13.46 9.63 8.72
CA LEU A 135 14.16 8.91 9.78
C LEU A 135 14.67 7.59 9.20
N GLN A 136 15.95 7.54 8.91
CA GLN A 136 16.67 6.36 8.42
C GLN A 136 18.10 6.32 8.98
N GLY A 137 18.86 5.31 8.59
CA GLY A 137 20.25 5.16 9.00
C GLY A 137 20.47 4.19 10.16
N ASP A 138 21.71 4.10 10.58
CA ASP A 138 22.13 3.26 11.70
C ASP A 138 21.66 3.82 13.05
N LYS A 139 22.07 3.19 14.16
CA LYS A 139 21.60 3.58 15.49
C LYS A 139 22.04 5.01 15.87
N ASP A 140 23.25 5.40 15.51
CA ASP A 140 23.85 6.66 15.93
C ASP A 140 23.33 7.80 15.06
N GLU A 141 23.20 7.58 13.75
CA GLU A 141 22.55 8.51 12.81
C GLU A 141 21.10 8.79 13.21
N ARG A 142 20.33 7.74 13.54
CA ARG A 142 18.94 7.91 14.00
C ARG A 142 18.88 8.69 15.31
N GLN A 143 19.77 8.40 16.26
CA GLN A 143 19.78 9.09 17.54
C GLN A 143 20.10 10.59 17.37
N HIS A 144 21.02 10.92 16.46
CA HIS A 144 21.34 12.29 16.09
C HIS A 144 20.12 13.02 15.50
N LEU A 145 19.42 12.41 14.54
CA LEU A 145 18.19 12.97 13.95
C LEU A 145 17.09 13.14 15.01
N ILE A 146 16.92 12.15 15.88
CA ILE A 146 15.92 12.20 16.94
C ILE A 146 16.19 13.38 17.88
N GLN A 147 17.43 13.56 18.34
CA GLN A 147 17.79 14.62 19.29
C GLN A 147 17.72 16.01 18.66
N ASN A 148 18.28 16.18 17.46
CA ASN A 148 18.46 17.50 16.86
C ASN A 148 17.25 17.99 16.06
N LYS A 149 16.41 17.07 15.54
CA LYS A 149 15.27 17.42 14.69
C LYS A 149 13.93 17.06 15.32
N LEU A 150 13.75 15.82 15.80
CA LEU A 150 12.44 15.39 16.29
C LEU A 150 12.13 15.99 17.66
N LEU A 151 13.00 15.81 18.66
CA LEU A 151 12.74 16.30 20.03
C LEU A 151 12.75 17.82 20.15
N SER A 152 13.41 18.51 19.23
CA SER A 152 13.37 19.97 19.09
C SER A 152 12.14 20.48 18.34
N CYS A 153 11.28 19.58 17.84
CA CYS A 153 10.12 19.89 17.00
C CYS A 153 10.48 20.71 15.74
N ASP A 154 11.70 20.55 15.21
CA ASP A 154 12.16 21.18 13.97
C ASP A 154 11.79 20.33 12.74
N PHE A 155 10.48 20.06 12.58
CA PHE A 155 9.93 19.36 11.43
C PHE A 155 8.43 19.64 11.30
N ASP A 156 7.89 19.39 10.11
CA ASP A 156 6.45 19.41 9.83
C ASP A 156 5.93 17.98 9.59
N VAL A 157 6.69 17.20 8.81
CA VAL A 157 6.40 15.80 8.48
C VAL A 157 7.61 14.91 8.78
N VAL A 158 7.41 13.80 9.48
CA VAL A 158 8.39 12.70 9.57
C VAL A 158 7.98 11.56 8.64
N VAL A 159 8.91 11.08 7.83
CA VAL A 159 8.73 9.87 7.02
C VAL A 159 9.58 8.76 7.63
N ALA A 160 8.96 7.63 7.98
CA ALA A 160 9.63 6.52 8.65
C ALA A 160 9.16 5.16 8.12
N SER A 161 10.04 4.15 8.20
CA SER A 161 9.67 2.78 7.85
C SER A 161 8.91 2.10 8.99
N TYR A 162 8.14 1.04 8.69
CA TYR A 162 7.45 0.25 9.71
C TYR A 162 8.41 -0.25 10.81
N GLU A 163 9.59 -0.72 10.43
CA GLU A 163 10.59 -1.25 11.35
C GLU A 163 11.15 -0.16 12.26
N ILE A 164 11.34 1.05 11.74
CA ILE A 164 11.83 2.20 12.51
C ILE A 164 10.78 2.66 13.52
N VAL A 165 9.50 2.69 13.14
CA VAL A 165 8.40 2.99 14.06
C VAL A 165 8.36 2.00 15.22
N ILE A 166 8.57 0.70 14.96
CA ILE A 166 8.62 -0.33 16.00
C ILE A 166 9.82 -0.11 16.93
N ARG A 167 11.00 0.17 16.38
CA ARG A 167 12.25 0.36 17.15
C ARG A 167 12.20 1.62 18.02
N GLU A 168 11.75 2.73 17.47
CA GLU A 168 11.79 4.06 18.10
C GLU A 168 10.43 4.46 18.71
N LYS A 169 9.57 3.47 19.03
CA LYS A 169 8.20 3.69 19.54
C LYS A 169 8.13 4.61 20.76
N SER A 170 9.13 4.59 21.63
CA SER A 170 9.20 5.43 22.84
C SER A 170 9.35 6.91 22.52
N THR A 171 10.00 7.24 21.40
CA THR A 171 10.15 8.61 20.90
C THR A 171 8.86 9.06 20.24
N PHE A 172 8.32 8.26 19.32
CA PHE A 172 7.09 8.60 18.58
C PHE A 172 5.85 8.77 19.47
N LYS A 173 5.78 8.06 20.60
CA LYS A 173 4.67 8.16 21.56
C LYS A 173 4.63 9.49 22.32
N LYS A 174 5.70 10.30 22.29
CA LYS A 174 5.76 11.60 22.97
C LYS A 174 5.02 12.72 22.22
N PHE A 175 4.69 12.52 20.95
CA PHE A 175 4.05 13.52 20.11
C PHE A 175 2.53 13.31 20.06
N ALA A 176 1.79 14.42 20.07
CA ALA A 176 0.39 14.45 19.70
C ALA A 176 0.30 14.69 18.19
N TRP A 177 0.18 13.62 17.41
CA TRP A 177 0.17 13.70 15.95
C TRP A 177 -1.11 14.35 15.44
N GLN A 178 -1.00 15.24 14.46
CA GLN A 178 -2.17 15.77 13.76
C GLN A 178 -2.71 14.72 12.78
N TYR A 179 -1.82 14.13 11.98
CA TYR A 179 -2.15 13.00 11.12
C TYR A 179 -1.11 11.89 11.26
N ILE A 180 -1.62 10.66 11.35
CA ILE A 180 -0.85 9.44 11.09
C ILE A 180 -1.29 8.90 9.73
N VAL A 181 -0.39 8.93 8.76
CA VAL A 181 -0.59 8.39 7.42
C VAL A 181 0.14 7.06 7.33
N ILE A 182 -0.54 5.99 6.91
CA ILE A 182 0.08 4.69 6.64
C ILE A 182 -0.07 4.37 5.16
N ASP A 183 1.06 4.32 4.48
CA ASP A 183 1.16 3.85 3.10
C ASP A 183 1.20 2.33 3.03
N GLU A 184 0.75 1.75 1.92
CA GLU A 184 0.63 0.30 1.72
C GLU A 184 0.03 -0.44 2.93
N ALA A 185 -1.15 0.02 3.36
CA ALA A 185 -1.85 -0.45 4.56
C ALA A 185 -2.18 -1.95 4.57
N HIS A 186 -1.94 -2.70 3.49
CA HIS A 186 -2.00 -4.16 3.50
C HIS A 186 -1.03 -4.79 4.53
N ARG A 187 -0.02 -4.05 5.02
CA ARG A 187 0.88 -4.47 6.09
C ARG A 187 0.26 -4.48 7.49
N ILE A 188 -0.84 -3.76 7.72
CA ILE A 188 -1.53 -3.67 9.02
C ILE A 188 -2.80 -4.53 9.10
N LYS A 189 -3.03 -5.40 8.12
CA LYS A 189 -4.21 -6.29 8.06
C LYS A 189 -4.33 -7.25 9.24
N ASN A 190 -3.20 -7.61 9.86
CA ASN A 190 -3.19 -8.45 11.06
C ASN A 190 -3.17 -7.56 12.30
N GLU A 191 -4.24 -7.59 13.08
CA GLU A 191 -4.39 -6.91 14.36
C GLU A 191 -3.35 -7.31 15.41
N GLU A 192 -2.90 -8.57 15.37
CA GLU A 192 -1.89 -9.11 16.29
C GLU A 192 -0.48 -8.64 15.93
N SER A 193 -0.31 -7.99 14.77
CA SER A 193 0.99 -7.49 14.36
C SER A 193 1.51 -6.44 15.35
N MET A 194 2.80 -6.53 15.68
CA MET A 194 3.46 -5.55 16.57
C MET A 194 3.26 -4.10 16.09
N LEU A 195 3.23 -3.88 14.78
CA LEU A 195 2.99 -2.56 14.20
C LEU A 195 1.59 -2.04 14.55
N SER A 196 0.54 -2.85 14.35
CA SER A 196 -0.84 -2.47 14.67
C SER A 196 -0.98 -2.13 16.15
N GLN A 197 -0.44 -2.98 17.03
CA GLN A 197 -0.45 -2.76 18.48
C GLN A 197 0.29 -1.47 18.89
N ILE A 198 1.42 -1.16 18.26
CA ILE A 198 2.21 0.04 18.58
C ILE A 198 1.51 1.31 18.11
N ILE A 199 0.95 1.32 16.90
CA ILE A 199 0.33 2.55 16.37
C ILE A 199 -0.95 2.90 17.15
N ARG A 200 -1.68 1.89 17.68
CA ARG A 200 -2.80 2.11 18.62
C ARG A 200 -2.39 2.91 19.86
N LEU A 201 -1.10 2.85 20.27
CA LEU A 201 -0.60 3.58 21.44
C LEU A 201 -0.24 5.04 21.13
N PHE A 202 -0.23 5.47 19.87
CA PHE A 202 0.10 6.83 19.48
C PHE A 202 -1.13 7.73 19.53
N HIS A 203 -0.98 8.91 20.11
CA HIS A 203 -2.01 9.93 20.06
C HIS A 203 -2.05 10.57 18.67
N SER A 204 -3.22 10.56 18.04
CA SER A 204 -3.47 11.24 16.77
C SER A 204 -4.82 11.95 16.77
N ARG A 205 -4.96 13.09 16.10
CA ARG A 205 -6.26 13.71 15.82
C ARG A 205 -7.03 12.94 14.74
N ASN A 206 -6.41 12.73 13.59
CA ASN A 206 -6.98 11.99 12.47
C ASN A 206 -5.96 11.00 11.89
N ARG A 207 -6.47 10.03 11.12
CA ARG A 207 -5.66 8.97 10.52
C ARG A 207 -6.04 8.79 9.05
N LEU A 208 -5.05 8.46 8.23
CA LEU A 208 -5.24 8.18 6.80
C LEU A 208 -4.54 6.88 6.43
N LEU A 209 -5.30 5.93 5.88
CA LEU A 209 -4.77 4.72 5.29
C LEU A 209 -4.67 4.88 3.78
N ILE A 210 -3.55 4.47 3.20
CA ILE A 210 -3.33 4.45 1.76
C ILE A 210 -3.09 3.00 1.35
N THR A 211 -3.84 2.52 0.37
CA THR A 211 -3.66 1.16 -0.15
C THR A 211 -3.95 1.11 -1.64
N GLY A 212 -3.16 0.32 -2.38
CA GLY A 212 -3.47 0.00 -3.78
C GLY A 212 -4.31 -1.26 -3.96
N THR A 213 -4.33 -2.14 -2.94
CA THR A 213 -4.94 -3.46 -3.04
C THR A 213 -6.42 -3.40 -2.71
N PRO A 214 -7.28 -4.16 -3.41
CA PRO A 214 -8.67 -4.32 -2.98
C PRO A 214 -8.73 -4.85 -1.54
N LEU A 215 -9.70 -4.36 -0.78
CA LEU A 215 -10.06 -4.95 0.50
C LEU A 215 -10.53 -6.39 0.23
N GLN A 216 -9.99 -7.34 0.98
CA GLN A 216 -10.41 -8.73 0.88
C GLN A 216 -11.69 -8.94 1.70
N ASN A 217 -12.50 -9.93 1.32
CA ASN A 217 -13.67 -10.36 2.10
C ASN A 217 -13.23 -11.19 3.32
N ASN A 218 -12.41 -10.60 4.18
CA ASN A 218 -11.99 -11.18 5.45
C ASN A 218 -12.42 -10.23 6.57
N LEU A 219 -13.24 -10.73 7.49
CA LEU A 219 -13.83 -9.96 8.57
C LEU A 219 -12.77 -9.30 9.46
N HIS A 220 -11.78 -10.07 9.92
CA HIS A 220 -10.71 -9.56 10.78
C HIS A 220 -9.82 -8.53 10.06
N GLU A 221 -9.65 -8.66 8.74
CA GLU A 221 -8.96 -7.64 7.95
C GLU A 221 -9.75 -6.31 7.95
N LEU A 222 -11.06 -6.37 7.71
CA LEU A 222 -11.92 -5.19 7.71
C LEU A 222 -12.00 -4.55 9.10
N TRP A 223 -12.10 -5.36 10.15
CA TRP A 223 -12.09 -4.88 11.53
C TRP A 223 -10.76 -4.19 11.87
N ALA A 224 -9.62 -4.80 11.54
CA ALA A 224 -8.32 -4.20 11.81
C ALA A 224 -8.18 -2.80 11.17
N LEU A 225 -8.72 -2.61 9.97
CA LEU A 225 -8.76 -1.31 9.29
C LEU A 225 -9.76 -0.34 9.93
N LEU A 226 -10.94 -0.80 10.31
CA LEU A 226 -11.96 0.02 11.00
C LEU A 226 -11.47 0.49 12.38
N ASN A 227 -10.92 -0.42 13.18
CA ASN A 227 -10.27 -0.13 14.44
C ASN A 227 -9.16 0.91 14.28
N PHE A 228 -8.42 0.86 13.18
CA PHE A 228 -7.40 1.86 12.92
C PHE A 228 -7.99 3.26 12.72
N ILE A 229 -9.08 3.38 11.96
CA ILE A 229 -9.71 4.65 11.56
C ILE A 229 -10.51 5.26 12.71
N LEU A 230 -11.26 4.42 13.44
CA LEU A 230 -12.15 4.78 14.54
C LEU A 230 -11.89 3.86 15.75
N PRO A 231 -10.75 4.03 16.44
CA PRO A 231 -10.36 3.17 17.56
C PRO A 231 -11.34 3.23 18.73
N ASP A 232 -12.01 4.37 18.94
CA ASP A 232 -12.94 4.57 20.05
C ASP A 232 -14.27 3.82 19.85
N VAL A 233 -14.65 3.56 18.59
CA VAL A 233 -15.88 2.84 18.24
C VAL A 233 -15.60 1.34 18.11
N PHE A 234 -14.47 0.97 17.50
CA PHE A 234 -14.12 -0.41 17.18
C PHE A 234 -12.95 -0.92 18.04
N GLY A 235 -12.94 -0.64 19.34
CA GLY A 235 -11.79 -0.93 20.21
C GLY A 235 -11.53 -2.40 20.52
N ASP A 236 -12.58 -3.23 20.49
CA ASP A 236 -12.56 -4.64 20.90
C ASP A 236 -12.97 -5.57 19.76
N SER A 237 -12.13 -6.58 19.48
CA SER A 237 -12.40 -7.58 18.43
C SER A 237 -13.46 -8.58 18.89
N ASP A 238 -13.44 -8.98 20.17
CA ASP A 238 -14.37 -9.98 20.69
C ASP A 238 -15.81 -9.43 20.68
N ALA A 239 -15.96 -8.16 21.03
CA ALA A 239 -17.25 -7.46 20.95
C ALA A 239 -17.76 -7.35 19.50
N PHE A 240 -16.84 -7.15 18.54
CA PHE A 240 -17.17 -7.09 17.13
C PHE A 240 -17.58 -8.46 16.57
N ASP A 241 -16.87 -9.52 16.94
CA ASP A 241 -17.18 -10.90 16.55
C ASP A 241 -18.52 -11.36 17.13
N GLN A 242 -18.86 -10.96 18.36
CA GLN A 242 -20.16 -11.25 18.98
C GLN A 242 -21.30 -10.54 18.25
N TRP A 243 -21.14 -9.24 17.96
CA TRP A 243 -22.11 -8.48 17.17
C TRP A 243 -22.33 -9.12 15.79
N PHE A 244 -21.25 -9.55 15.15
CA PHE A 244 -21.29 -10.20 13.84
C PHE A 244 -21.98 -11.57 13.89
N THR A 245 -21.65 -12.41 14.88
CA THR A 245 -22.25 -13.74 15.06
C THR A 245 -23.76 -13.63 15.30
N SER A 246 -24.21 -12.61 16.06
CA SER A 246 -25.63 -12.37 16.28
C SER A 246 -26.39 -11.93 15.02
N GLU A 247 -25.78 -11.11 14.15
CA GLU A 247 -26.42 -10.68 12.91
C GLU A 247 -26.46 -11.77 11.83
N GLU A 248 -25.45 -12.67 11.79
CA GLU A 248 -25.48 -13.83 10.88
C GLU A 248 -26.60 -14.83 11.22
N GLU A 249 -26.90 -15.02 12.50
CA GLU A 249 -28.01 -15.89 12.94
C GLU A 249 -29.38 -15.30 12.53
N GLU A 250 -29.54 -13.97 12.59
CA GLU A 250 -30.79 -13.29 12.22
C GLU A 250 -30.99 -13.12 10.70
N THR A 251 -29.93 -13.00 9.91
CA THR A 251 -30.00 -12.71 8.45
C THR A 251 -29.94 -13.94 7.53
N SER A 252 -30.36 -15.10 8.03
CA SER A 252 -30.40 -16.39 7.29
C SER A 252 -31.20 -16.38 5.96
N GLN A 253 -31.87 -15.29 5.58
CA GLN A 253 -32.60 -15.19 4.30
C GLN A 253 -32.50 -13.79 3.69
N GLY A 254 -31.52 -13.59 2.80
CA GLY A 254 -31.58 -12.58 1.73
C GLY A 254 -30.59 -11.41 1.84
N ASP A 255 -29.82 -11.25 0.77
CA ASP A 255 -28.93 -10.12 0.43
C ASP A 255 -27.60 -9.94 1.20
N GLY A 256 -26.56 -10.60 0.68
CA GLY A 256 -25.19 -10.07 0.67
C GLY A 256 -24.29 -10.41 1.86
N GLY A 257 -24.81 -11.03 2.92
CA GLY A 257 -24.03 -11.36 4.12
C GLY A 257 -23.54 -10.12 4.89
N VAL A 258 -23.14 -10.29 6.15
CA VAL A 258 -22.76 -9.19 7.04
C VAL A 258 -21.51 -8.43 6.52
N VAL A 259 -20.64 -9.09 5.75
CA VAL A 259 -19.52 -8.45 5.04
C VAL A 259 -19.99 -7.34 4.08
N ALA A 260 -21.11 -7.52 3.36
CA ALA A 260 -21.64 -6.47 2.48
C ALA A 260 -22.19 -5.27 3.27
N GLN A 261 -22.70 -5.49 4.48
CA GLN A 261 -23.14 -4.41 5.36
C GLN A 261 -21.95 -3.61 5.88
N LEU A 262 -20.86 -4.28 6.27
CA LEU A 262 -19.60 -3.61 6.62
C LEU A 262 -19.05 -2.77 5.47
N HIS A 263 -19.15 -3.25 4.23
CA HIS A 263 -18.80 -2.44 3.06
C HIS A 263 -19.69 -1.19 2.90
N LYS A 264 -20.98 -1.25 3.27
CA LYS A 264 -21.85 -0.06 3.28
C LYS A 264 -21.42 0.94 4.35
N VAL A 265 -21.07 0.47 5.56
CA VAL A 265 -20.55 1.31 6.66
C VAL A 265 -19.20 1.92 6.30
N LEU A 266 -18.33 1.18 5.61
CA LEU A 266 -17.01 1.65 5.18
C LEU A 266 -17.06 2.64 4.02
N LYS A 267 -18.14 2.63 3.22
CA LYS A 267 -18.24 3.41 1.98
C LYS A 267 -17.97 4.92 2.16
N PRO A 268 -18.44 5.61 3.21
CA PRO A 268 -18.12 7.02 3.43
C PRO A 268 -16.64 7.26 3.76
N PHE A 269 -15.98 6.29 4.41
CA PHE A 269 -14.59 6.36 4.82
C PHE A 269 -13.62 5.85 3.75
N LEU A 270 -14.11 5.33 2.63
CA LEU A 270 -13.30 4.69 1.60
C LEU A 270 -13.53 5.33 0.23
N LEU A 271 -12.45 5.89 -0.33
CA LEU A 271 -12.41 6.30 -1.73
C LEU A 271 -11.61 5.29 -2.54
N ARG A 272 -12.23 4.67 -3.54
CA ARG A 272 -11.58 3.71 -4.44
C ARG A 272 -12.01 3.94 -5.88
N ARG A 273 -11.03 4.18 -6.75
CA ARG A 273 -11.21 4.33 -8.21
C ARG A 273 -10.22 3.46 -8.97
N ILE A 274 -10.62 3.02 -10.17
CA ILE A 274 -9.82 2.20 -11.08
C ILE A 274 -9.32 3.10 -12.22
N LYS A 275 -8.14 2.81 -12.79
CA LYS A 275 -7.56 3.60 -13.89
C LYS A 275 -8.50 3.76 -15.08
N SER A 276 -9.24 2.71 -15.42
CA SER A 276 -10.24 2.73 -16.50
C SER A 276 -11.32 3.80 -16.30
N ASP A 277 -11.65 4.09 -15.04
CA ASP A 277 -12.78 4.95 -14.68
C ASP A 277 -12.37 6.43 -14.72
N VAL A 278 -11.11 6.71 -14.40
CA VAL A 278 -10.61 8.08 -14.18
C VAL A 278 -9.64 8.58 -15.24
N GLU A 279 -8.91 7.68 -15.91
CA GLU A 279 -7.82 8.04 -16.81
C GLU A 279 -8.04 7.44 -18.20
N LYS A 280 -8.94 8.07 -18.94
CA LYS A 280 -9.30 7.65 -20.32
C LYS A 280 -8.17 7.86 -21.33
N SER A 281 -7.14 8.63 -20.99
CA SER A 281 -5.97 8.86 -21.87
C SER A 281 -4.97 7.71 -21.84
N LEU A 282 -4.98 6.88 -20.79
CA LEU A 282 -4.10 5.73 -20.69
C LEU A 282 -4.60 4.61 -21.61
N LEU A 283 -3.71 4.11 -22.46
CA LEU A 283 -3.98 2.90 -23.23
C LEU A 283 -4.21 1.72 -22.28
N PRO A 284 -5.18 0.84 -22.58
CA PRO A 284 -5.48 -0.30 -21.73
C PRO A 284 -4.29 -1.25 -21.64
N LYS A 285 -4.00 -1.74 -20.44
CA LYS A 285 -2.99 -2.79 -20.22
C LYS A 285 -3.43 -4.05 -20.98
N GLN A 286 -2.58 -4.55 -21.88
CA GLN A 286 -2.78 -5.84 -22.53
C GLN A 286 -2.10 -6.95 -21.73
N GLU A 287 -2.86 -7.95 -21.31
CA GLU A 287 -2.35 -9.12 -20.58
C GLU A 287 -2.48 -10.37 -21.46
N MET A 288 -1.35 -11.03 -21.72
CA MET A 288 -1.28 -12.20 -22.60
C MET A 288 -0.58 -13.36 -21.89
N ASN A 289 -1.27 -14.49 -21.78
CA ASN A 289 -0.71 -15.73 -21.25
C ASN A 289 -0.02 -16.50 -22.39
N VAL A 290 1.30 -16.68 -22.27
CA VAL A 290 2.08 -17.45 -23.24
C VAL A 290 2.27 -18.87 -22.72
N TYR A 291 1.45 -19.80 -23.24
CA TYR A 291 1.56 -21.21 -22.90
C TYR A 291 2.70 -21.87 -23.67
N VAL A 292 3.61 -22.52 -22.94
CA VAL A 292 4.84 -23.08 -23.50
C VAL A 292 4.99 -24.56 -23.13
N LYS A 293 5.60 -25.34 -24.02
CA LYS A 293 5.96 -26.74 -23.75
C LYS A 293 7.24 -26.83 -22.91
N MET A 294 7.61 -28.01 -22.44
CA MET A 294 8.92 -28.24 -21.81
C MET A 294 9.94 -28.72 -22.84
N THR A 295 11.19 -28.27 -22.69
CA THR A 295 12.33 -28.83 -23.45
C THR A 295 12.59 -30.28 -23.05
N ASP A 296 13.38 -31.00 -23.84
CA ASP A 296 13.70 -32.40 -23.54
C ASP A 296 14.44 -32.55 -22.20
N MET A 297 15.34 -31.61 -21.89
CA MET A 297 16.03 -31.56 -20.61
C MET A 297 15.07 -31.29 -19.45
N GLN A 298 14.16 -30.31 -19.60
CA GLN A 298 13.13 -30.04 -18.60
C GLN A 298 12.25 -31.28 -18.37
N ARG A 299 11.81 -31.98 -19.42
CA ARG A 299 11.00 -33.19 -19.30
C ARG A 299 11.71 -34.30 -18.52
N LYS A 300 12.99 -34.54 -18.81
CA LYS A 300 13.82 -35.54 -18.10
C LYS A 300 13.92 -35.23 -16.60
N TRP A 301 14.19 -33.97 -16.25
CA TRP A 301 14.25 -33.56 -14.84
C TRP A 301 12.88 -33.61 -14.16
N TYR A 302 11.82 -33.22 -14.87
CA TYR A 302 10.45 -33.27 -14.35
C TYR A 302 10.04 -34.70 -14.00
N GLN A 303 10.33 -35.67 -14.89
CA GLN A 303 10.12 -37.10 -14.64
C GLN A 303 10.94 -37.58 -13.43
N LYS A 304 12.23 -37.27 -13.39
CA LYS A 304 13.13 -37.64 -12.28
C LYS A 304 12.66 -37.12 -10.92
N ILE A 305 12.05 -35.92 -10.87
CA ILE A 305 11.49 -35.35 -9.64
C ILE A 305 10.26 -36.13 -9.18
N LEU A 306 9.37 -36.51 -10.11
CA LEU A 306 8.18 -37.29 -9.78
C LEU A 306 8.51 -38.73 -9.36
N GLU A 307 9.47 -39.36 -10.03
CA GLU A 307 9.90 -40.73 -9.75
C GLU A 307 10.58 -40.89 -8.38
N LYS A 308 11.26 -39.84 -7.89
CA LYS A 308 11.94 -39.87 -6.60
C LYS A 308 10.98 -39.95 -5.41
N ASP A 309 9.73 -39.53 -5.58
CA ASP A 309 8.71 -39.44 -4.52
C ASP A 309 7.34 -40.04 -4.95
N LEU A 310 7.36 -41.17 -5.69
CA LEU A 310 6.16 -41.84 -6.21
C LEU A 310 5.07 -42.08 -5.15
N ASP A 311 5.45 -42.54 -3.95
CA ASP A 311 4.50 -42.84 -2.87
C ASP A 311 3.75 -41.58 -2.37
N ALA A 312 4.43 -40.42 -2.37
CA ALA A 312 3.82 -39.16 -2.00
C ALA A 312 2.91 -38.62 -3.11
N VAL A 313 3.31 -38.79 -4.38
CA VAL A 313 2.52 -38.40 -5.55
C VAL A 313 1.25 -39.25 -5.68
N ASN A 314 1.33 -40.55 -5.39
CA ASN A 314 0.22 -41.49 -5.49
C ASN A 314 -0.75 -41.44 -4.29
N GLY A 315 -0.53 -40.55 -3.33
CA GLY A 315 -1.48 -40.29 -2.23
C GLY A 315 -1.63 -41.44 -1.22
N ALA A 316 -0.67 -42.35 -1.14
CA ALA A 316 -0.78 -43.58 -0.36
C ALA A 316 -0.78 -43.39 1.18
N ASN A 317 -0.46 -42.18 1.69
CA ASN A 317 -0.41 -41.91 3.13
C ASN A 317 -1.00 -40.54 3.51
N GLY A 318 -2.19 -40.53 4.12
CA GLY A 318 -2.97 -39.34 4.50
C GLY A 318 -2.59 -38.66 5.83
N LYS A 319 -1.31 -38.50 6.17
CA LYS A 319 -0.86 -37.80 7.40
C LYS A 319 -0.25 -36.42 7.11
N LYS A 320 -0.26 -35.51 8.09
CA LYS A 320 0.31 -34.14 8.03
C LYS A 320 1.74 -34.06 7.46
N GLU A 321 2.56 -35.08 7.66
CA GLU A 321 3.93 -35.22 7.11
C GLU A 321 3.95 -35.24 5.56
N SER A 322 2.87 -35.72 4.94
CA SER A 322 2.65 -35.73 3.49
C SER A 322 2.54 -34.32 2.89
N LYS A 323 1.97 -33.34 3.62
CA LYS A 323 1.75 -31.98 3.09
C LYS A 323 3.07 -31.23 2.87
N THR A 324 4.00 -31.30 3.82
CA THR A 324 5.32 -30.65 3.68
C THR A 324 6.15 -31.29 2.57
N ARG A 325 6.08 -32.63 2.44
CA ARG A 325 6.76 -33.36 1.36
C ARG A 325 6.18 -33.00 -0.01
N LEU A 326 4.84 -32.93 -0.14
CA LEU A 326 4.18 -32.48 -1.37
C LEU A 326 4.54 -31.03 -1.73
N LEU A 327 4.59 -30.13 -0.75
CA LEU A 327 5.01 -28.74 -0.98
C LEU A 327 6.46 -28.66 -1.49
N ASN A 328 7.35 -29.51 -0.97
CA ASN A 328 8.73 -29.61 -1.48
C ASN A 328 8.76 -30.11 -2.93
N ILE A 329 7.96 -31.12 -3.28
CA ILE A 329 7.85 -31.62 -4.66
C ILE A 329 7.35 -30.49 -5.58
N VAL A 330 6.27 -29.80 -5.21
CA VAL A 330 5.75 -28.64 -5.95
C VAL A 330 6.84 -27.59 -6.14
N MET A 331 7.63 -27.29 -5.10
CA MET A 331 8.74 -26.34 -5.22
C MET A 331 9.81 -26.80 -6.24
N GLN A 332 10.18 -28.08 -6.26
CA GLN A 332 11.13 -28.59 -7.26
C GLN A 332 10.54 -28.56 -8.67
N LEU A 333 9.28 -28.95 -8.85
CA LEU A 333 8.60 -28.86 -10.15
C LEU A 333 8.55 -27.42 -10.65
N ARG A 334 8.31 -26.44 -9.77
CA ARG A 334 8.35 -25.01 -10.11
C ARG A 334 9.75 -24.57 -10.57
N LYS A 335 10.83 -25.03 -9.92
CA LYS A 335 12.22 -24.77 -10.37
C LYS A 335 12.43 -25.33 -11.78
N CYS A 336 12.05 -26.60 -12.01
CA CYS A 336 12.17 -27.26 -13.31
C CYS A 336 11.45 -26.51 -14.43
N CYS A 337 10.24 -26.01 -14.16
CA CYS A 337 9.45 -25.20 -15.09
C CYS A 337 10.09 -23.83 -15.41
N ASN A 338 10.96 -23.31 -14.53
CA ASN A 338 11.69 -22.06 -14.79
C ASN A 338 12.97 -22.34 -15.57
N HIS A 339 13.90 -23.10 -15.00
CA HIS A 339 15.17 -23.42 -15.66
C HIS A 339 15.81 -24.70 -15.08
N PRO A 340 16.30 -25.64 -15.91
CA PRO A 340 16.99 -26.84 -15.42
C PRO A 340 18.22 -26.57 -14.58
N TYR A 341 18.99 -25.51 -14.86
CA TYR A 341 20.24 -25.20 -14.14
C TYR A 341 20.04 -24.74 -12.69
N LEU A 342 18.79 -24.65 -12.22
CA LEU A 342 18.52 -24.53 -10.80
C LEU A 342 18.87 -25.82 -10.02
N PHE A 343 19.04 -26.95 -10.72
CA PHE A 343 19.48 -28.21 -10.14
C PHE A 343 20.96 -28.44 -10.36
N GLU A 344 21.64 -28.90 -9.30
CA GLU A 344 23.05 -29.29 -9.37
C GLU A 344 23.24 -30.47 -10.34
N GLY A 345 24.28 -30.40 -11.15
CA GLY A 345 24.59 -31.40 -12.18
C GLY A 345 23.69 -31.35 -13.42
N ALA A 346 22.79 -30.37 -13.52
CA ALA A 346 22.03 -30.12 -14.75
C ALA A 346 22.87 -29.35 -15.78
N GLU A 347 23.68 -28.39 -15.34
CA GLU A 347 24.50 -27.59 -16.22
C GLU A 347 25.71 -28.39 -16.75
N PRO A 348 25.97 -28.37 -18.07
CA PRO A 348 27.15 -29.02 -18.65
C PRO A 348 28.45 -28.41 -18.09
N GLY A 349 29.38 -29.25 -17.64
CA GLY A 349 30.67 -28.81 -17.13
C GLY A 349 31.17 -29.69 -15.98
N PRO A 350 32.34 -29.37 -15.39
CA PRO A 350 33.20 -28.22 -15.70
C PRO A 350 33.92 -28.30 -17.07
N PRO A 351 34.31 -27.15 -17.68
CA PRO A 351 34.04 -25.77 -17.24
C PRO A 351 32.59 -25.35 -17.55
N TYR A 352 31.99 -24.55 -16.65
CA TYR A 352 30.69 -23.93 -16.90
C TYR A 352 30.88 -22.74 -17.84
N THR A 353 30.13 -22.70 -18.94
CA THR A 353 30.21 -21.63 -19.95
C THR A 353 28.85 -21.02 -20.18
N THR A 354 28.81 -19.70 -20.42
CA THR A 354 27.56 -19.00 -20.73
C THR A 354 27.33 -18.99 -22.24
N ASP A 355 26.86 -20.11 -22.80
CA ASP A 355 26.59 -20.25 -24.23
C ASP A 355 25.09 -20.38 -24.55
N GLU A 356 24.77 -20.65 -25.83
CA GLU A 356 23.39 -20.87 -26.32
C GLU A 356 22.63 -21.96 -25.54
N HIS A 357 23.34 -22.88 -24.85
CA HIS A 357 22.72 -23.91 -24.01
C HIS A 357 21.96 -23.35 -22.81
N LEU A 358 22.30 -22.15 -22.35
CA LEU A 358 21.51 -21.42 -21.37
C LEU A 358 20.10 -21.11 -21.92
N VAL A 359 19.99 -20.86 -23.23
CA VAL A 359 18.72 -20.53 -23.87
C VAL A 359 17.95 -21.78 -24.26
N TYR A 360 18.55 -22.69 -25.04
CA TYR A 360 17.80 -23.82 -25.62
C TYR A 360 17.38 -24.89 -24.61
N ASN A 361 17.96 -24.93 -23.41
CA ASN A 361 17.57 -25.89 -22.37
C ASN A 361 16.34 -25.46 -21.56
N SER A 362 15.86 -24.22 -21.67
CA SER A 362 14.60 -23.77 -21.06
C SER A 362 13.65 -23.16 -22.08
N GLN A 363 12.43 -23.67 -22.15
CA GLN A 363 11.46 -23.15 -23.12
C GLN A 363 11.11 -21.69 -22.85
N LYS A 364 11.08 -21.28 -21.58
CA LYS A 364 10.83 -19.87 -21.22
C LYS A 364 11.96 -18.97 -21.72
N MET A 365 13.22 -19.42 -21.66
CA MET A 365 14.36 -18.68 -22.21
C MET A 365 14.29 -18.59 -23.74
N ILE A 366 13.92 -19.68 -24.44
CA ILE A 366 13.74 -19.65 -25.90
C ILE A 366 12.70 -18.59 -26.32
N ILE A 367 11.58 -18.52 -25.61
CA ILE A 367 10.53 -17.54 -25.90
C ILE A 367 10.99 -16.13 -25.52
N LEU A 368 11.61 -15.97 -24.35
CA LEU A 368 12.13 -14.68 -23.90
C LEU A 368 13.17 -14.11 -24.88
N ASP A 369 14.09 -14.93 -25.39
CA ASP A 369 15.10 -14.52 -26.37
C ASP A 369 14.48 -13.98 -27.66
N LYS A 370 13.42 -14.62 -28.16
CA LYS A 370 12.67 -14.13 -29.31
C LYS A 370 11.92 -12.83 -29.01
N LEU A 371 11.29 -12.73 -27.84
CA LEU A 371 10.53 -11.55 -27.43
C LEU A 371 11.43 -10.33 -27.23
N LEU A 372 12.55 -10.48 -26.54
CA LEU A 372 13.48 -9.37 -26.27
C LEU A 372 14.10 -8.83 -27.57
N LYS A 373 14.45 -9.70 -28.53
CA LYS A 373 14.89 -9.26 -29.87
C LYS A 373 13.83 -8.44 -30.61
N LYS A 374 12.56 -8.78 -30.44
CA LYS A 374 11.43 -8.00 -30.99
C LYS A 374 11.31 -6.64 -30.29
N PHE A 375 11.24 -6.64 -28.96
CA PHE A 375 11.06 -5.42 -28.16
C PHE A 375 12.24 -4.44 -28.28
N GLN A 376 13.46 -4.95 -28.47
CA GLN A 376 14.62 -4.10 -28.75
C GLN A 376 14.49 -3.37 -30.09
N LYS A 377 13.99 -4.03 -31.13
CA LYS A 377 13.74 -3.39 -32.43
C LYS A 377 12.63 -2.33 -32.36
N GLU A 378 11.66 -2.53 -31.47
CA GLU A 378 10.57 -1.59 -31.22
C GLU A 378 10.98 -0.42 -30.31
N GLY A 379 12.16 -0.48 -29.66
CA GLY A 379 12.60 0.55 -28.72
C GLY A 379 11.90 0.51 -27.36
N SER A 380 11.28 -0.63 -27.01
CA SER A 380 10.53 -0.80 -25.77
C SER A 380 11.45 -1.12 -24.60
N ARG A 381 11.14 -0.68 -23.38
CA ARG A 381 11.85 -1.12 -22.16
C ARG A 381 11.13 -2.31 -21.52
N VAL A 382 11.88 -3.19 -20.84
CA VAL A 382 11.31 -4.46 -20.36
C VAL A 382 11.61 -4.67 -18.88
N LEU A 383 10.56 -4.96 -18.09
CA LEU A 383 10.68 -5.41 -16.71
C LEU A 383 10.42 -6.93 -16.65
N ILE A 384 11.33 -7.69 -16.04
CA ILE A 384 11.20 -9.14 -15.86
C ILE A 384 11.09 -9.44 -14.38
N PHE A 385 9.98 -10.06 -13.98
CA PHE A 385 9.71 -10.46 -12.60
C PHE A 385 9.90 -11.96 -12.42
N SER A 386 10.50 -12.37 -11.30
CA SER A 386 10.59 -13.76 -10.87
C SER A 386 10.48 -13.88 -9.35
N GLN A 387 10.01 -15.02 -8.86
CA GLN A 387 9.99 -15.28 -7.41
C GLN A 387 11.33 -15.76 -6.84
N MET A 388 12.21 -16.28 -7.70
CA MET A 388 13.45 -16.94 -7.27
C MET A 388 14.64 -16.07 -7.65
N SER A 389 15.42 -15.61 -6.67
CA SER A 389 16.67 -14.86 -6.90
C SER A 389 17.63 -15.64 -7.79
N ARG A 390 17.73 -16.96 -7.61
CA ARG A 390 18.55 -17.85 -8.47
C ARG A 390 18.16 -17.88 -9.94
N VAL A 391 16.90 -17.53 -10.27
CA VAL A 391 16.49 -17.35 -11.68
C VAL A 391 16.99 -16.01 -12.20
N LEU A 392 17.15 -15.00 -11.34
CA LEU A 392 17.72 -13.72 -11.74
C LEU A 392 19.20 -13.86 -12.08
N ASP A 393 19.95 -14.68 -11.35
CA ASP A 393 21.36 -14.99 -11.68
C ASP A 393 21.46 -15.51 -13.13
N ILE A 394 20.61 -16.47 -13.49
CA ILE A 394 20.52 -17.02 -14.86
C ILE A 394 20.13 -15.95 -15.89
N LEU A 395 19.21 -15.05 -15.55
CA LEU A 395 18.78 -13.96 -16.44
C LEU A 395 19.86 -12.89 -16.59
N GLU A 396 20.65 -12.64 -15.56
CA GLU A 396 21.81 -11.75 -15.55
C GLU A 396 22.91 -12.29 -16.46
N ASP A 397 23.27 -13.57 -16.32
CA ASP A 397 24.19 -14.25 -17.23
C ASP A 397 23.71 -14.19 -18.69
N TYR A 398 22.41 -14.42 -18.92
CA TYR A 398 21.81 -14.29 -20.23
C TYR A 398 21.89 -12.84 -20.79
N CYS A 399 21.63 -11.82 -19.96
CA CYS A 399 21.74 -10.43 -20.37
C CYS A 399 23.19 -10.08 -20.74
N MET A 400 24.17 -10.54 -19.95
CA MET A 400 25.59 -10.39 -20.27
C MET A 400 25.95 -11.08 -21.59
N PHE A 401 25.55 -12.34 -21.76
CA PHE A 401 25.77 -13.11 -23.00
C PHE A 401 25.20 -12.44 -24.24
N ARG A 402 23.99 -11.87 -24.14
CA ARG A 402 23.34 -11.13 -25.24
C ARG A 402 23.72 -9.65 -25.31
N SER A 403 24.61 -9.17 -24.43
CA SER A 403 25.03 -7.76 -24.33
C SER A 403 23.87 -6.78 -24.15
N TYR A 404 22.86 -7.16 -23.36
CA TYR A 404 21.79 -6.26 -22.96
C TYR A 404 22.19 -5.42 -21.74
N GLU A 405 21.94 -4.12 -21.80
CA GLU A 405 22.00 -3.29 -20.60
C GLU A 405 20.87 -3.68 -19.65
N TYR A 406 21.22 -4.00 -18.41
CA TYR A 406 20.24 -4.39 -17.40
C TYR A 406 20.46 -3.71 -16.04
N CYS A 407 19.41 -3.70 -15.22
CA CYS A 407 19.46 -3.44 -13.79
C CYS A 407 18.88 -4.64 -13.04
N ARG A 408 19.39 -4.91 -11.85
CA ARG A 408 18.89 -5.97 -10.96
C ARG A 408 18.46 -5.36 -9.63
N ILE A 409 17.26 -5.71 -9.17
CA ILE A 409 16.78 -5.33 -7.84
C ILE A 409 16.19 -6.57 -7.18
N ASP A 410 16.76 -6.96 -6.04
CA ASP A 410 16.28 -8.06 -5.21
C ASP A 410 16.20 -7.67 -3.73
N GLY A 411 15.89 -8.64 -2.88
CA GLY A 411 15.74 -8.43 -1.43
C GLY A 411 17.05 -8.15 -0.69
N GLN A 412 18.19 -8.39 -1.32
CA GLN A 412 19.52 -8.17 -0.75
C GLN A 412 20.16 -6.86 -1.25
N THR A 413 19.67 -6.30 -2.35
CA THR A 413 20.13 -5.00 -2.87
C THR A 413 20.01 -3.93 -1.80
N ASP A 414 21.12 -3.24 -1.51
CA ASP A 414 21.11 -2.14 -0.56
C ASP A 414 20.18 -1.00 -1.02
N HIS A 415 19.72 -0.22 -0.06
CA HIS A 415 18.76 0.86 -0.31
C HIS A 415 19.32 1.90 -1.29
N ALA A 416 20.58 2.31 -1.12
CA ALA A 416 21.21 3.31 -1.97
C ALA A 416 21.33 2.82 -3.42
N ASP A 417 21.83 1.58 -3.60
CA ASP A 417 21.99 0.94 -4.90
C ASP A 417 20.64 0.77 -5.62
N ARG A 418 19.57 0.45 -4.87
CA ARG A 418 18.22 0.35 -5.41
C ARG A 418 17.74 1.67 -6.00
N ILE A 419 17.96 2.78 -5.31
CA ILE A 419 17.55 4.12 -5.79
C ILE A 419 18.32 4.45 -7.07
N GLN A 420 19.64 4.23 -7.05
CA GLN A 420 20.49 4.47 -8.21
C GLN A 420 20.05 3.63 -9.42
N ALA A 421 19.72 2.36 -9.21
CA ALA A 421 19.23 1.47 -10.26
C ALA A 421 17.89 1.95 -10.86
N ILE A 422 16.96 2.40 -10.01
CA ILE A 422 15.67 2.96 -10.45
C ILE A 422 15.89 4.24 -11.27
N ASP A 423 16.73 5.16 -10.78
CA ASP A 423 17.01 6.42 -11.45
C ASP A 423 17.72 6.19 -12.79
N GLU A 424 18.69 5.28 -12.85
CA GLU A 424 19.38 4.90 -14.09
C GLU A 424 18.44 4.19 -15.08
N TYR A 425 17.40 3.49 -14.61
CA TYR A 425 16.38 2.88 -15.49
C TYR A 425 15.39 3.91 -16.05
N ASN A 426 15.11 4.97 -15.28
CA ASN A 426 14.18 6.03 -15.68
C ASN A 426 14.82 7.09 -16.60
N LYS A 427 16.15 7.12 -16.74
CA LYS A 427 16.83 7.98 -17.72
C LYS A 427 16.35 7.67 -19.15
N PRO A 428 16.24 8.67 -20.03
CA PRO A 428 15.85 8.47 -21.42
C PRO A 428 16.94 7.66 -22.16
N ARG A 429 16.69 6.36 -22.33
CA ARG A 429 17.51 5.41 -23.11
C ARG A 429 16.60 4.53 -23.97
N ILE A 430 17.16 4.02 -25.08
CA ILE A 430 16.42 3.34 -26.17
C ILE A 430 15.99 1.91 -25.80
N PHE A 431 16.79 1.18 -25.01
CA PHE A 431 16.43 -0.18 -24.58
C PHE A 431 17.16 -0.53 -23.28
N LYS A 432 16.42 -0.94 -22.25
CA LYS A 432 16.99 -1.39 -20.98
C LYS A 432 16.09 -2.44 -20.35
N ILE A 433 16.71 -3.45 -19.75
CA ILE A 433 16.01 -4.51 -19.04
C ILE A 433 16.14 -4.24 -17.53
N CYS A 434 15.08 -4.43 -16.75
CA CYS A 434 15.20 -4.49 -15.30
C CYS A 434 14.67 -5.83 -14.82
N VAL A 435 15.49 -6.54 -14.06
CA VAL A 435 15.17 -7.86 -13.51
C VAL A 435 14.89 -7.74 -12.02
N LEU A 436 13.73 -8.22 -11.60
CA LEU A 436 13.12 -7.93 -10.31
C LEU A 436 12.70 -9.22 -9.60
N VAL A 437 13.03 -9.33 -8.30
CA VAL A 437 12.38 -10.33 -7.43
C VAL A 437 11.05 -9.78 -6.91
N ASN A 438 9.97 -10.54 -7.08
CA ASN A 438 8.66 -10.22 -6.48
C ASN A 438 7.87 -11.50 -6.15
N ASN A 439 6.73 -11.37 -5.47
CA ASN A 439 5.78 -12.43 -5.18
C ASN A 439 5.05 -12.95 -6.44
N GLU A 440 5.23 -12.33 -7.61
CA GLU A 440 4.62 -12.77 -8.85
C GLU A 440 5.42 -13.90 -9.51
N SER A 441 4.72 -14.90 -10.06
CA SER A 441 5.34 -15.90 -10.97
C SER A 441 5.99 -15.20 -12.17
N TRP A 442 6.86 -15.92 -12.92
CA TRP A 442 7.60 -15.35 -14.05
C TRP A 442 6.69 -14.51 -14.97
N ARG A 443 6.92 -13.20 -14.99
CA ARG A 443 6.17 -12.21 -15.78
C ARG A 443 7.13 -11.27 -16.50
N VAL A 444 6.75 -10.84 -17.69
CA VAL A 444 7.49 -9.88 -18.51
C VAL A 444 6.55 -8.72 -18.81
N TRP A 445 6.90 -7.52 -18.34
CA TRP A 445 6.16 -6.29 -18.65
C TRP A 445 6.95 -5.51 -19.69
N VAL A 446 6.25 -5.00 -20.69
CA VAL A 446 6.82 -4.19 -21.77
C VAL A 446 6.30 -2.78 -21.61
N LEU A 447 7.22 -1.83 -21.52
CA LEU A 447 6.94 -0.40 -21.43
C LEU A 447 7.33 0.20 -22.79
N THR A 448 6.33 0.49 -23.61
CA THR A 448 6.47 1.17 -24.90
C THR A 448 6.61 2.67 -24.72
#